data_AF-A0A1F2S387-F1
#
_entry.id   AF-A0A1F2S387-F1
#
_cell.length_a   1.000
_cell.length_b   1.000
_cell.length_c   1.000
_cell.angle_alpha   90.00
_cell.angle_beta   90.00
_cell.angle_gamma   90.00
#
_symmetry.space_group_name_H-M   'P 1'
#
loop_
_entity.id
_entity.type
_entity.pdbx_description
1 polymer ?
#
loop_
_entity_poly.entity_id
_entity_poly.type
_entity_poly.pdbx_seq_one_letter_code
_entity_poly.pdbx_strand_id
1 'polypeptide(L)'
;MNTNIIQVTYNPGASFQPQGIRGAVAQVDADVVELQITARGRIEVQGSSRFFVAGKDRFLLTNSDSIPAGAALSITGTVDDSQKPYKLKIVQSKPLSK
;
A
#
# COMPACT_ATOMS: atom_id res chain seq x y z
N MET A 1 -4.70 0.94 23.76
CA MET A 1 -4.97 -0.16 22.81
C MET A 1 -3.63 -0.84 22.57
N ASN A 2 -3.50 -2.13 22.91
CA ASN A 2 -2.26 -2.86 22.66
C ASN A 2 -2.33 -3.42 21.23
N THR A 3 -1.42 -3.02 20.35
CA THR A 3 -1.38 -3.46 18.96
C THR A 3 -0.28 -4.50 18.80
N ASN A 4 -0.62 -5.68 18.30
CA ASN A 4 0.35 -6.68 17.86
C ASN A 4 0.63 -6.47 16.36
N ILE A 5 1.90 -6.44 15.97
CA ILE A 5 2.32 -6.16 14.59
C ILE A 5 3.10 -7.35 14.06
N ILE A 6 2.77 -7.79 12.85
CA ILE A 6 3.57 -8.72 12.06
C ILE A 6 4.08 -7.97 10.84
N GLN A 7 5.40 -8.02 10.61
CA GLN A 7 6.01 -7.45 9.41
C GLN A 7 6.34 -8.56 8.42
N VAL A 8 5.76 -8.47 7.21
CA VAL A 8 6.05 -9.39 6.11
C VAL A 8 6.88 -8.65 5.07
N THR A 9 8.05 -9.18 4.75
CA THR A 9 8.87 -8.73 3.63
C THR A 9 8.94 -9.86 2.60
N TYR A 10 8.68 -9.54 1.34
CA TYR A 10 8.62 -10.53 0.26
C TYR A 10 9.49 -10.12 -0.92
N ASN A 11 9.79 -11.09 -1.79
CA ASN A 11 10.73 -10.92 -2.90
C ASN A 11 10.31 -9.79 -3.86
N PRO A 12 11.27 -9.04 -4.40
CA PRO A 12 11.00 -8.07 -5.46
C PRO A 12 10.25 -8.71 -6.64
N GLY A 13 9.23 -8.02 -7.15
CA GLY A 13 8.45 -8.47 -8.31
C GLY A 13 7.31 -9.45 -8.01
N ALA A 14 7.13 -9.87 -6.76
CA ALA A 14 5.86 -10.44 -6.31
C ALA A 14 4.79 -9.34 -6.17
N SER A 15 3.53 -9.72 -6.32
CA SER A 15 2.38 -8.82 -6.16
C SER A 15 1.83 -8.88 -4.75
N PHE A 16 1.29 -7.77 -4.27
CA PHE A 16 0.55 -7.69 -3.03
C PHE A 16 -0.76 -8.50 -3.12
N GLN A 17 -0.87 -9.54 -2.29
CA GLN A 17 -2.02 -10.47 -2.25
C GLN A 17 -2.70 -10.41 -0.88
N PRO A 18 -3.52 -9.38 -0.60
CA PRO A 18 -4.07 -9.17 0.74
C PRO A 18 -4.96 -10.32 1.21
N GLN A 19 -5.71 -10.95 0.30
CA GLN A 19 -6.53 -12.12 0.64
C GLN A 19 -5.68 -13.36 1.01
N GLY A 20 -4.55 -13.57 0.32
CA GLY A 20 -3.60 -14.63 0.68
C GLY A 20 -2.95 -14.37 2.03
N ILE A 21 -2.61 -13.12 2.33
CA ILE A 21 -2.07 -12.70 3.64
C ILE A 21 -3.11 -12.94 4.74
N ARG A 22 -4.36 -12.48 4.56
CA ARG A 22 -5.45 -12.71 5.50
C ARG A 22 -5.69 -14.19 5.74
N GLY A 23 -5.73 -14.99 4.67
CA GLY A 23 -5.88 -16.45 4.78
C GLY A 23 -4.75 -17.13 5.55
N ALA A 24 -3.50 -16.69 5.35
CA ALA A 24 -2.36 -17.23 6.09
C ALA A 24 -2.40 -16.84 7.59
N VAL A 25 -2.79 -15.61 7.90
CA VAL A 25 -2.92 -15.14 9.29
C VAL A 25 -4.09 -15.83 10.01
N ALA A 26 -5.18 -16.11 9.31
CA ALA A 26 -6.31 -16.85 9.87
C ALA A 26 -5.97 -18.29 10.30
N GLN A 27 -4.91 -18.91 9.75
CA GLN A 27 -4.47 -20.24 10.15
C GLN A 27 -3.87 -20.29 11.57
N VAL A 28 -3.57 -19.14 12.17
CA VAL A 28 -3.02 -19.03 13.54
C VAL A 28 -4.01 -18.35 14.49
N ASP A 29 -5.31 -18.47 14.22
CA ASP A 29 -6.41 -17.88 15.00
C ASP A 29 -6.25 -16.36 15.23
N ALA A 30 -5.68 -15.66 14.24
CA ALA A 30 -5.51 -14.23 14.25
C ALA A 30 -6.34 -13.56 13.14
N ASP A 31 -6.87 -12.37 13.45
CA ASP A 31 -7.60 -11.55 12.50
C ASP A 31 -6.79 -10.34 12.06
N VAL A 32 -6.74 -10.09 10.75
CA VAL A 32 -6.09 -8.91 10.19
C VAL A 32 -7.03 -7.71 10.27
N VAL A 33 -6.78 -6.80 11.21
CA VAL A 33 -7.58 -5.58 11.39
C VAL A 33 -7.22 -4.51 10.36
N GLU A 34 -5.94 -4.38 10.02
CA GLU A 34 -5.44 -3.38 9.07
C GLU A 34 -4.23 -3.93 8.32
N LEU A 35 -4.12 -3.55 7.03
CA LEU A 35 -2.94 -3.80 6.22
C LEU A 35 -2.19 -2.49 6.02
N GLN A 36 -1.01 -2.38 6.62
CA GLN A 36 -0.10 -1.27 6.42
C GLN A 36 1.04 -1.71 5.49
N ILE A 37 1.33 -0.91 4.47
CA ILE A 37 2.43 -1.15 3.55
C ILE A 37 3.52 -0.09 3.71
N THR A 38 4.77 -0.49 3.52
CA THR A 38 5.89 0.41 3.25
C THR A 38 6.44 0.06 1.88
N ALA A 39 6.42 1.02 0.96
CA ALA A 39 6.72 0.76 -0.44
C ALA A 39 7.42 1.94 -1.11
N ARG A 40 8.23 1.64 -2.13
CA ARG A 40 8.83 2.64 -3.03
C ARG A 40 8.13 2.59 -4.38
N GLY A 41 7.83 3.75 -4.93
CA GLY A 41 7.04 3.83 -6.14
C GLY A 41 6.90 5.27 -6.65
N ARG A 42 5.91 5.48 -7.51
CA ARG A 42 5.59 6.80 -8.07
C ARG A 42 4.11 7.08 -8.10
N ILE A 43 3.78 8.37 -8.13
CA ILE A 43 2.40 8.82 -8.35
C ILE A 43 2.12 8.91 -9.84
N GLU A 44 1.09 8.22 -10.30
CA GLU A 44 0.58 8.29 -11.67
C GLU A 44 -0.85 8.85 -11.66
N VAL A 45 -1.21 9.62 -12.68
CA VAL A 45 -2.53 10.23 -12.82
C VAL A 45 -3.21 9.65 -14.06
N GLN A 46 -4.45 9.17 -13.90
CA GLN A 46 -5.29 8.69 -14.99
C GLN A 46 -6.69 9.29 -14.84
N GLY A 47 -7.06 10.20 -15.73
CA GLY A 47 -8.28 10.98 -15.61
C GLY A 47 -8.28 11.82 -14.33
N SER A 48 -9.36 11.75 -13.55
CA SER A 48 -9.47 12.40 -12.23
C SER A 48 -8.86 11.57 -11.09
N SER A 49 -8.37 10.36 -11.37
CA SER A 49 -7.86 9.45 -10.35
C SER A 49 -6.34 9.50 -10.24
N ARG A 50 -5.85 9.44 -9.00
CA ARG A 50 -4.42 9.38 -8.68
C ARG A 50 -4.09 7.98 -8.17
N PHE A 51 -2.96 7.44 -8.60
CA PHE A 51 -2.53 6.09 -8.24
C PHE A 51 -1.11 6.12 -7.72
N PHE A 52 -0.83 5.31 -6.71
CA PHE A 52 0.54 4.96 -6.34
C PHE A 52 0.89 3.62 -6.99
N VAL A 53 1.96 3.63 -7.78
CA VAL A 53 2.45 2.45 -8.50
C VAL A 53 3.76 2.00 -7.89
N ALA A 54 3.79 0.78 -7.37
CA ALA A 54 4.94 0.15 -6.73
C ALA A 54 5.16 -1.25 -7.32
N GLY A 55 6.20 -1.39 -8.15
CA GLY A 55 6.46 -2.64 -8.87
C GLY A 55 5.28 -3.01 -9.77
N LYS A 56 4.63 -4.16 -9.50
CA LYS A 56 3.45 -4.65 -10.24
C LYS A 56 2.13 -4.19 -9.63
N ASP A 57 2.16 -3.58 -8.45
CA ASP A 57 0.97 -3.22 -7.70
C ASP A 57 0.59 -1.76 -7.96
N ARG A 58 -0.72 -1.52 -8.05
CA ARG A 58 -1.30 -0.21 -8.32
C ARG A 58 -2.44 0.04 -7.35
N PHE A 59 -2.32 1.12 -6.59
CA PHE A 59 -3.28 1.49 -5.55
C PHE A 59 -3.95 2.82 -5.87
N LEU A 60 -5.27 2.88 -5.76
CA LEU A 60 -6.04 4.12 -5.89
C LEU A 60 -5.82 4.98 -4.64
N LEU A 61 -5.38 6.22 -4.82
CA LEU A 61 -5.11 7.09 -3.69
C LEU A 61 -6.37 7.79 -3.21
N THR A 62 -6.56 7.82 -1.89
CA THR A 62 -7.72 8.47 -1.25
C THR A 62 -7.37 9.82 -0.61
N ASN A 63 -6.09 10.17 -0.47
CA ASN A 63 -5.65 11.40 0.23
C ASN A 63 -4.34 12.03 -0.32
N SER A 64 -4.16 12.08 -1.65
CA SER A 64 -2.84 12.40 -2.25
C SER A 64 -2.72 13.73 -3.01
N ASP A 65 -3.70 14.63 -2.87
CA ASP A 65 -3.79 15.82 -3.71
C ASP A 65 -2.60 16.77 -3.56
N SER A 66 -1.90 16.72 -2.42
CA SER A 66 -0.71 17.51 -2.12
C SER A 66 0.61 16.92 -2.68
N ILE A 67 0.61 15.68 -3.15
CA ILE A 67 1.84 15.02 -3.63
C ILE A 67 1.95 15.18 -5.14
N PRO A 68 3.03 15.76 -5.71
CA PRO A 68 3.14 15.96 -7.15
C PRO A 68 3.02 14.66 -7.97
N ALA A 69 2.39 14.75 -9.14
CA ALA A 69 2.39 13.65 -10.11
C ALA A 69 3.83 13.37 -10.59
N GLY A 70 4.14 12.11 -10.87
CA GLY A 70 5.49 11.69 -11.27
C GLY A 70 6.53 11.66 -10.15
N ALA A 71 6.18 12.10 -8.94
CA ALA A 71 7.09 12.06 -7.80
C ALA A 71 7.46 10.61 -7.45
N ALA A 72 8.76 10.31 -7.39
CA ALA A 72 9.28 9.06 -6.85
C ALA A 72 9.38 9.17 -5.32
N LEU A 73 8.74 8.24 -4.60
CA LEU A 73 8.53 8.34 -3.16
C LEU A 73 8.75 7.00 -2.48
N SER A 74 9.22 7.05 -1.24
CA SER A 74 9.00 6.01 -0.25
C SER A 74 7.77 6.40 0.56
N ILE A 75 6.80 5.50 0.70
CA ILE A 75 5.58 5.75 1.47
C ILE A 75 5.42 4.71 2.57
N THR A 76 4.68 5.10 3.58
CA THR A 76 3.98 4.20 4.49
C THR A 76 2.51 4.57 4.43
N GLY A 77 1.62 3.58 4.28
CA GLY A 77 0.19 3.83 4.15
C GLY A 77 -0.67 2.63 4.49
N THR A 78 -1.95 2.86 4.67
CA THR A 78 -2.94 1.83 5.00
C THR A 78 -3.75 1.47 3.75
N VAL A 79 -3.97 0.17 3.55
CA VAL A 79 -4.67 -0.36 2.38
C VAL A 79 -6.06 -0.81 2.77
N ASP A 80 -7.06 -0.27 2.08
CA ASP A 80 -8.42 -0.84 2.03
C ASP A 80 -8.46 -1.80 0.82
N ASP A 81 -8.49 -3.09 1.15
CA ASP A 81 -8.49 -4.20 0.21
C ASP A 81 -9.89 -4.76 -0.09
N SER A 82 -10.95 -4.06 0.31
CA SER A 82 -12.35 -4.51 0.13
C SER A 82 -12.76 -4.65 -1.33
N GLN A 83 -12.21 -3.81 -2.23
CA GLN A 83 -12.51 -3.83 -3.66
C GLN A 83 -11.28 -3.42 -4.49
N LYS A 84 -11.17 -3.96 -5.71
CA LYS A 84 -10.14 -3.53 -6.68
C LYS A 84 -10.63 -2.32 -7.50
N PRO A 85 -9.75 -1.36 -7.86
CA PRO A 85 -8.36 -1.24 -7.40
C PRO A 85 -8.31 -0.94 -5.89
N TYR A 86 -7.36 -1.58 -5.19
CA TYR A 86 -7.21 -1.38 -3.74
C TYR A 86 -6.93 0.09 -3.43
N LYS A 87 -7.54 0.60 -2.37
CA LYS A 87 -7.40 1.99 -1.97
C LYS A 87 -6.24 2.13 -0.99
N LEU A 88 -5.43 3.15 -1.19
CA LEU A 88 -4.29 3.46 -0.33
C LEU A 88 -4.46 4.87 0.26
N LYS A 89 -4.44 4.93 1.59
CA LYS A 89 -4.27 6.17 2.33
C LYS A 89 -2.80 6.30 2.73
N ILE A 90 -2.10 7.28 2.16
CA ILE A 90 -0.71 7.56 2.54
C ILE A 90 -0.71 8.22 3.91
N VAL A 91 0.04 7.64 4.86
CA VAL A 91 0.21 8.16 6.22
C VAL A 91 1.50 8.97 6.32
N GLN A 92 2.57 8.49 5.69
CA GLN A 92 3.85 9.19 5.60
C GLN A 92 4.43 9.01 4.20
N SER A 93 5.06 10.06 3.67
CA SER A 93 5.80 10.00 2.42
C SER A 93 7.13 10.72 2.56
N LYS A 94 8.14 10.21 1.85
CA LYS A 94 9.47 10.80 1.72
C LYS A 94 9.86 10.80 0.25
N PRO A 95 10.31 11.93 -0.32
CA PRO A 95 10.92 11.93 -1.65
C PRO A 95 12.08 10.95 -1.71
N LEU A 96 12.17 10.21 -2.82
CA LEU A 96 13.40 9.49 -3.14
C LEU A 96 14.35 10.51 -3.79
N SER A 97 15.47 10.81 -3.14
CA SER A 97 16.54 11.60 -3.74
C SER A 97 16.97 10.94 -5.06
N LYS A 98 17.21 11.75 -6.08
CA LYS A 98 17.83 11.30 -7.34
C LYS A 98 19.23 10.79 -7.10
#